data_AF-A0A2M8ATA7-F1
#
_entry.id   AF-A0A2M8ATA7-F1
#
_cell.length_a   1.000
_cell.length_b   1.000
_cell.length_c   1.000
_cell.angle_alpha   90.00
_cell.angle_beta   90.00
_cell.angle_gamma   90.00
#
_symmetry.space_group_name_H-M   'P 1'
#
loop_
_entity.id
_entity.type
_entity.pdbx_description
1 polymer ?
#
loop_
_entity_poly.entity_id
_entity_poly.type
_entity_poly.pdbx_seq_one_letter_code
_entity_poly.pdbx_strand_id
1 'polypeptide(L)'
;MKIPEWAMKYREKGTEVKDIGGKYYLYKASSKWDPEKKRSKKISGKYLGAITTEGVVKSKHERVLEGLKNITVKEYGATFFLMENNKEIIDVVKKIYPHEWKDIVSFAIFRFMYNSPIKNLSSHYTSSYLSDSIINASLSPKSVAKLLYDLGSKREKITNFLKHFVQGGKFVVIDGTHIVSSSEGVDSAVPGYNSKMVFDPQIRLMLIHSLDNHMPAYFRILPGSLTDVSAVSLTVKEAGIKNAVLIGDKGFYSKDNVEGLQKQDVRYILPLKRNNVLIDYSPFESGNKKLLQGYFLFQKRTIWYYKHEGKDVITFLDDKLKVDEEQSFIHLIECKKRTMEDFYEKQCGMGTISVITDCKESSEGIYGLLKGRLEIEAAINVFKNILKADKTYIREDKSMEGWMFINFISLLFYYKTYRMLTEKKMLGKYSPKDVLMHLSRIYKLKINNSWVTSEIPKKSREVIEEIGIPIT
;
A
#
# COMPACT_ATOMS: atom_id res chain seq x y z
N MET A 1 24.98 35.96 -37.91
CA MET A 1 26.29 36.09 -37.21
C MET A 1 27.17 34.92 -37.60
N LYS A 2 28.48 35.13 -37.78
CA LYS A 2 29.45 34.07 -38.11
C LYS A 2 29.78 33.33 -36.81
N ILE A 3 29.66 32.00 -36.80
CA ILE A 3 30.00 31.19 -35.61
C ILE A 3 31.50 31.39 -35.31
N PRO A 4 31.89 31.71 -34.06
CA PRO A 4 33.28 31.92 -33.67
C PRO A 4 34.15 30.69 -33.91
N GLU A 5 35.43 30.91 -34.23
CA GLU A 5 36.40 29.84 -34.52
C GLU A 5 36.55 28.86 -33.34
N TRP A 6 36.51 29.36 -32.10
CA TRP A 6 36.59 28.52 -30.91
C TRP A 6 35.42 27.52 -30.80
N ALA A 7 34.23 27.89 -31.29
CA ALA A 7 33.07 26.99 -31.30
C ALA A 7 33.11 26.03 -32.51
N MET A 8 33.67 26.47 -33.63
CA MET A 8 33.82 25.66 -34.85
C MET A 8 34.85 24.54 -34.70
N LYS A 9 35.83 24.67 -33.79
CA LYS A 9 36.83 23.63 -33.48
C LYS A 9 36.21 22.27 -33.11
N TYR A 10 35.02 22.28 -32.52
CA TYR A 10 34.31 21.06 -32.10
C TYR A 10 33.46 20.41 -33.19
N ARG A 11 33.51 20.92 -34.42
CA ARG A 11 32.79 20.35 -35.57
C ARG A 11 33.58 19.20 -36.18
N GLU A 12 33.14 17.99 -35.92
CA GLU A 12 33.69 16.76 -36.51
C GLU A 12 32.83 16.21 -37.66
N LYS A 13 33.37 15.25 -38.42
CA LYS A 13 32.64 14.58 -39.51
C LYS A 13 31.36 13.94 -38.96
N GLY A 14 30.21 14.27 -39.56
CA GLY A 14 28.90 13.79 -39.09
C GLY A 14 28.30 14.61 -37.94
N THR A 15 28.81 15.81 -37.68
CA THR A 15 28.24 16.76 -36.70
C THR A 15 27.94 18.14 -37.29
N GLU A 16 27.14 18.91 -36.57
CA GLU A 16 26.72 20.27 -36.90
C GLU A 16 26.76 21.16 -35.67
N VAL A 17 27.36 22.33 -35.83
CA VAL A 17 27.30 23.41 -34.84
C VAL A 17 26.16 24.35 -35.22
N LYS A 18 25.25 24.61 -34.27
CA LYS A 18 24.15 25.59 -34.41
C LYS A 18 24.35 26.74 -33.44
N ASP A 19 24.10 27.95 -33.93
CA ASP A 19 23.92 29.16 -33.12
C ASP A 19 22.42 29.33 -32.84
N ILE A 20 22.04 29.31 -31.56
CA ILE A 20 20.68 29.57 -31.10
C ILE A 20 20.76 30.59 -29.98
N GLY A 21 20.40 31.84 -30.30
CA GLY A 21 20.36 32.94 -29.33
C GLY A 21 21.73 33.31 -28.75
N GLY A 22 22.80 33.27 -29.55
CA GLY A 22 24.16 33.61 -29.12
C GLY A 22 24.87 32.50 -28.35
N LYS A 23 24.28 31.29 -28.29
CA LYS A 23 24.87 30.09 -27.69
C LYS A 23 25.08 29.02 -28.76
N TYR A 24 26.17 28.27 -28.64
CA TYR A 24 26.59 27.29 -29.63
C TYR A 24 26.31 25.87 -29.16
N TYR A 25 25.77 25.05 -30.05
CA TYR A 25 25.31 23.70 -29.74
C TYR A 25 25.75 22.69 -30.79
N LEU A 26 26.16 21.51 -30.36
CA LEU A 26 26.59 20.43 -31.24
C LEU A 26 25.47 19.41 -31.45
N TYR A 27 25.22 19.03 -32.70
CA TYR A 27 24.23 18.03 -33.11
C TYR A 27 24.90 16.99 -34.02
N LYS A 28 24.39 15.75 -34.06
CA LYS A 28 24.70 14.84 -35.17
C LYS A 28 24.14 15.42 -36.47
N ALA A 29 24.81 15.19 -37.58
CA ALA A 29 24.38 15.61 -38.89
C ALA A 29 24.51 14.46 -39.89
N SER A 30 23.45 14.20 -40.63
CA SER A 30 23.44 13.29 -41.77
C SER A 30 22.94 14.02 -43.01
N SER A 31 23.33 13.58 -44.20
CA SER A 31 22.80 14.10 -45.47
C SER A 31 21.80 13.11 -46.05
N LYS A 32 20.65 13.61 -46.49
CA LYS A 32 19.68 12.84 -47.29
C LYS A 32 19.46 13.56 -48.61
N TRP A 33 19.42 12.82 -49.72
CA TRP A 33 19.11 13.39 -51.03
C TRP A 33 17.68 13.94 -51.04
N ASP A 34 17.51 15.18 -51.49
CA ASP A 34 16.22 15.84 -51.66
C ASP A 34 15.89 15.86 -53.17
N PRO A 35 14.95 15.01 -53.64
CA PRO A 35 14.64 14.87 -55.06
C PRO A 35 14.06 16.13 -55.68
N GLU A 36 13.28 16.91 -54.93
CA GLU A 36 12.66 18.16 -55.41
C GLU A 36 13.69 19.25 -55.61
N LYS A 37 14.65 19.36 -54.69
CA LYS A 37 15.71 20.38 -54.73
C LYS A 37 16.96 19.92 -55.49
N LYS A 38 16.96 18.69 -56.02
CA LYS A 38 18.07 18.01 -56.72
C LYS A 38 19.43 18.20 -56.02
N ARG A 39 19.45 18.15 -54.69
CA ARG A 39 20.68 18.34 -53.89
C ARG A 39 20.61 17.57 -52.58
N SER A 40 21.77 17.26 -52.00
CA SER A 40 21.85 16.70 -50.66
C SER A 40 21.39 17.72 -49.63
N LYS A 41 20.33 17.39 -48.86
CA LYS A 41 19.84 18.19 -47.75
C LYS A 41 20.43 17.66 -46.44
N LYS A 42 21.00 18.57 -45.66
CA LYS A 42 21.52 18.27 -44.33
C LYS A 42 20.34 18.12 -43.35
N ILE A 43 20.34 17.02 -42.61
CA ILE A 43 19.39 16.71 -41.54
C ILE A 43 20.15 16.76 -40.22
N SER A 44 19.78 17.70 -39.36
CA SER A 44 20.25 17.73 -37.98
C SER A 44 19.60 16.58 -37.22
N GLY A 45 20.42 15.68 -36.70
CA GLY A 45 20.02 14.56 -35.85
C GLY A 45 20.12 14.90 -34.36
N LYS A 46 20.49 13.90 -33.55
CA LYS A 46 20.54 13.96 -32.09
C LYS A 46 21.41 15.11 -31.55
N TYR A 47 20.93 15.82 -30.53
CA TYR A 47 21.72 16.78 -29.75
C TYR A 47 22.87 16.09 -29.00
N LEU A 48 24.07 16.65 -29.09
CA LEU A 48 25.30 16.10 -28.48
C LEU A 48 25.81 16.93 -27.29
N GLY A 49 25.48 18.22 -27.22
CA GLY A 49 25.89 19.07 -26.10
C GLY A 49 25.95 20.56 -26.42
N ALA A 50 26.14 21.37 -25.37
CA ALA A 50 26.39 22.80 -25.48
C ALA A 50 27.90 23.01 -25.60
N ILE A 51 28.32 23.85 -26.53
CA ILE A 51 29.73 24.15 -26.76
C ILE A 51 30.10 25.35 -25.88
N THR A 52 31.03 25.13 -24.94
CA THR A 52 31.64 26.18 -24.12
C THR A 52 33.10 26.36 -24.54
N THR A 53 33.75 27.41 -24.02
CA THR A 53 35.17 27.67 -24.25
C THR A 53 36.07 26.53 -23.74
N GLU A 54 35.59 25.78 -22.75
CA GLU A 54 36.30 24.67 -22.10
C GLU A 54 36.01 23.29 -22.72
N GLY A 55 34.96 23.15 -23.54
CA GLY A 55 34.60 21.86 -24.13
C GLY A 55 33.14 21.73 -24.57
N VAL A 56 32.79 20.56 -25.11
CA VAL A 56 31.38 20.21 -25.37
C VAL A 56 30.77 19.62 -24.10
N VAL A 57 29.94 20.40 -23.43
CA VAL A 57 29.20 19.96 -22.25
C VAL A 57 27.97 19.19 -22.71
N LYS A 58 28.02 17.86 -22.59
CA LYS A 58 26.87 16.97 -22.84
C LYS A 58 25.65 17.42 -22.04
N SER A 59 24.47 17.03 -22.51
CA SER A 59 23.22 17.31 -21.80
C SER A 59 23.31 16.87 -20.33
N LYS A 60 22.63 17.58 -19.42
CA LYS A 60 22.58 17.20 -17.99
C LYS A 60 22.18 15.72 -17.82
N HIS A 61 21.25 15.25 -18.66
CA HIS A 61 20.80 13.87 -18.70
C HIS A 61 21.91 12.88 -19.09
N GLU A 62 22.70 13.17 -20.14
CA GLU A 62 23.81 12.30 -20.55
C GLU A 62 24.99 12.31 -19.56
N ARG A 63 25.31 13.45 -18.95
CA ARG A 63 26.34 13.51 -17.90
C ARG A 63 25.96 12.70 -16.67
N VAL A 64 24.68 12.74 -16.29
CA VAL A 64 24.15 11.86 -15.24
C VAL A 64 24.31 10.41 -15.67
N LEU A 65 23.82 10.00 -16.84
CA LEU A 65 23.95 8.63 -17.35
C LEU A 65 25.39 8.11 -17.40
N GLU A 66 26.37 8.95 -17.74
CA GLU A 66 27.79 8.58 -17.70
C GLU A 66 28.32 8.43 -16.28
N GLY A 67 27.96 9.33 -15.36
CA GLY A 67 28.25 9.16 -13.93
C GLY A 67 27.63 7.89 -13.34
N LEU A 68 26.43 7.53 -13.78
CA LEU A 68 25.73 6.30 -13.39
C LEU A 68 26.45 5.02 -13.87
N LYS A 69 27.16 5.06 -15.02
CA LYS A 69 27.99 3.94 -15.51
C LYS A 69 29.23 3.68 -14.66
N ASN A 70 29.69 4.70 -13.93
CA ASN A 70 30.88 4.65 -13.08
C ASN A 70 30.55 4.26 -11.62
N ILE A 71 29.28 3.94 -11.30
CA ILE A 71 28.92 3.43 -9.98
C ILE A 71 29.53 2.04 -9.80
N THR A 72 30.51 1.95 -8.91
CA THR A 72 31.21 0.71 -8.56
C THR A 72 30.62 0.03 -7.34
N VAL A 73 29.71 0.66 -6.60
CA VAL A 73 29.10 0.12 -5.38
C VAL A 73 27.59 0.24 -5.46
N LYS A 74 26.88 -0.88 -5.31
CA LYS A 74 25.42 -0.92 -5.42
C LYS A 74 24.79 -1.73 -4.29
N GLU A 75 23.70 -1.23 -3.73
CA GLU A 75 22.88 -1.97 -2.74
C GLU A 75 22.34 -3.25 -3.39
N TYR A 76 22.48 -4.39 -2.72
CA TYR A 76 22.09 -5.70 -3.26
C TYR A 76 21.20 -6.50 -2.32
N GLY A 77 21.50 -6.53 -1.02
CA GLY A 77 20.88 -7.52 -0.13
C GLY A 77 19.38 -7.38 0.03
N ALA A 78 18.88 -6.17 0.29
CA ALA A 78 17.46 -5.95 0.51
C ALA A 78 16.66 -6.01 -0.80
N THR A 79 17.21 -5.49 -1.90
CA THR A 79 16.57 -5.60 -3.22
C THR A 79 16.52 -7.04 -3.73
N PHE A 80 17.59 -7.82 -3.57
CA PHE A 80 17.60 -9.25 -3.87
C PHE A 80 16.61 -10.03 -3.00
N PHE A 81 16.61 -9.78 -1.68
CA PHE A 81 15.65 -10.39 -0.76
C PHE A 81 14.20 -10.14 -1.20
N LEU A 82 13.85 -8.90 -1.54
CA LEU A 82 12.51 -8.57 -1.97
C LEU A 82 12.14 -9.22 -3.29
N MET A 83 13.09 -9.38 -4.22
CA MET A 83 12.87 -10.12 -5.46
C MET A 83 12.60 -11.60 -5.19
N GLU A 84 13.39 -12.22 -4.31
CA GLU A 84 13.30 -13.65 -4.00
C GLU A 84 12.05 -13.99 -3.17
N ASN A 85 11.81 -13.26 -2.08
CA ASN A 85 10.69 -13.52 -1.16
C ASN A 85 9.31 -13.24 -1.80
N ASN A 86 9.28 -12.49 -2.90
CA ASN A 86 8.04 -12.06 -3.56
C ASN A 86 7.92 -12.55 -5.02
N LYS A 87 8.62 -13.62 -5.40
CA LYS A 87 8.57 -14.20 -6.75
C LYS A 87 7.15 -14.41 -7.27
N GLU A 88 6.28 -15.02 -6.47
CA GLU A 88 4.87 -15.25 -6.84
C GLU A 88 4.13 -13.96 -7.23
N ILE A 89 4.29 -12.89 -6.45
CA ILE A 89 3.65 -11.60 -6.73
C ILE A 89 4.25 -10.99 -8.00
N ILE A 90 5.59 -11.02 -8.11
CA ILE A 90 6.32 -10.47 -9.25
C ILE A 90 5.94 -11.19 -10.55
N ASP A 91 5.75 -12.51 -10.52
CA ASP A 91 5.38 -13.29 -11.69
C ASP A 91 3.94 -13.02 -12.15
N VAL A 92 3.02 -12.75 -11.22
CA VAL A 92 1.69 -12.23 -11.55
C VAL A 92 1.79 -10.83 -12.20
N VAL A 93 2.65 -9.93 -11.69
CA VAL A 93 2.90 -8.63 -12.34
C VAL A 93 3.45 -8.82 -13.76
N LYS A 94 4.44 -9.69 -13.96
CA LYS A 94 5.02 -9.98 -15.29
C LYS A 94 3.96 -10.52 -16.26
N LYS A 95 3.08 -11.41 -15.80
CA LYS A 95 2.02 -12.00 -16.62
C LYS A 95 1.02 -10.95 -17.12
N ILE A 96 0.65 -9.98 -16.27
CA ILE A 96 -0.40 -8.99 -16.58
C ILE A 96 0.17 -7.73 -17.27
N TYR A 97 1.40 -7.36 -16.91
CA TYR A 97 2.12 -6.17 -17.38
C TYR A 97 3.49 -6.54 -17.98
N PRO A 98 3.55 -7.34 -19.05
CA PRO A 98 4.82 -7.85 -19.58
C PRO A 98 5.78 -6.75 -20.08
N HIS A 99 5.27 -5.56 -20.40
CA HIS A 99 6.08 -4.44 -20.86
C HIS A 99 6.48 -3.49 -19.71
N GLU A 100 5.62 -3.35 -18.70
CA GLU A 100 5.77 -2.38 -17.61
C GLU A 100 6.21 -3.00 -16.28
N TRP A 101 6.29 -4.33 -16.16
CA TRP A 101 6.56 -5.03 -14.89
C TRP A 101 7.84 -4.55 -14.20
N LYS A 102 8.87 -4.23 -14.99
CA LYS A 102 10.16 -3.74 -14.48
C LYS A 102 10.00 -2.46 -13.69
N ASP A 103 9.21 -1.53 -14.22
CA ASP A 103 8.95 -0.23 -13.62
C ASP A 103 8.04 -0.39 -12.39
N ILE A 104 7.00 -1.22 -12.51
CA ILE A 104 6.05 -1.53 -11.44
C ILE A 104 6.77 -2.15 -10.22
N VAL A 105 7.53 -3.23 -10.44
CA VAL A 105 8.21 -3.97 -9.38
C VAL A 105 9.29 -3.12 -8.73
N SER A 106 10.11 -2.44 -9.54
CA SER A 106 11.16 -1.55 -9.00
C SER A 106 10.55 -0.43 -8.17
N PHE A 107 9.45 0.17 -8.64
CA PHE A 107 8.76 1.21 -7.89
C PHE A 107 8.19 0.66 -6.57
N ALA A 108 7.51 -0.49 -6.58
CA ALA A 108 6.99 -1.11 -5.37
C ALA A 108 8.09 -1.47 -4.36
N ILE A 109 9.24 -1.98 -4.82
CA ILE A 109 10.42 -2.24 -3.99
C ILE A 109 10.89 -0.94 -3.31
N PHE A 110 11.09 0.14 -4.05
CA PHE A 110 11.57 1.41 -3.46
C PHE A 110 10.52 2.12 -2.60
N ARG A 111 9.23 1.88 -2.84
CA ARG A 111 8.15 2.28 -1.94
C ARG A 111 8.25 1.52 -0.62
N PHE A 112 8.42 0.20 -0.64
CA PHE A 112 8.55 -0.58 0.59
C PHE A 112 9.86 -0.27 1.34
N MET A 113 10.99 -0.13 0.66
CA MET A 113 12.27 0.14 1.33
C MET A 113 12.34 1.56 1.90
N TYR A 114 12.12 2.56 1.05
CA TYR A 114 12.50 3.95 1.35
C TYR A 114 11.32 4.90 1.46
N ASN A 115 10.10 4.41 1.25
CA ASN A 115 8.94 5.26 1.01
C ASN A 115 9.26 6.31 -0.06
N SER A 116 9.97 5.87 -1.13
CA SER A 116 10.57 6.79 -2.11
C SER A 116 9.52 7.74 -2.72
N PRO A 117 9.78 9.06 -2.76
CA PRO A 117 9.05 9.95 -3.64
C PRO A 117 9.44 9.69 -5.10
N ILE A 118 8.55 10.04 -6.04
CA ILE A 118 8.76 9.82 -7.48
C ILE A 118 10.09 10.41 -7.98
N LYS A 119 10.46 11.60 -7.48
CA LYS A 119 11.69 12.29 -7.87
C LYS A 119 13.00 11.55 -7.55
N ASN A 120 12.98 10.61 -6.59
CA ASN A 120 14.18 9.90 -6.14
C ASN A 120 14.32 8.51 -6.76
N LEU A 121 13.30 7.98 -7.45
CA LEU A 121 13.28 6.61 -7.95
C LEU A 121 14.47 6.30 -8.89
N SER A 122 14.81 7.22 -9.79
CA SER A 122 15.96 7.04 -10.69
C SER A 122 17.27 6.91 -9.92
N SER A 123 17.42 7.65 -8.82
CA SER A 123 18.62 7.60 -7.98
C SER A 123 18.72 6.25 -7.26
N HIS A 124 17.64 5.83 -6.59
CA HIS A 124 17.57 4.55 -5.89
C HIS A 124 17.80 3.36 -6.83
N TYR A 125 17.22 3.41 -8.03
CA TYR A 125 17.43 2.37 -9.03
C TYR A 125 18.89 2.26 -9.44
N THR A 126 19.56 3.39 -9.69
CA THR A 126 20.94 3.33 -10.18
C THR A 126 21.95 2.96 -9.09
N SER A 127 21.71 3.36 -7.84
CA SER A 127 22.53 2.95 -6.70
C SER A 127 22.21 1.54 -6.19
N SER A 128 21.24 0.86 -6.79
CA SER A 128 20.88 -0.52 -6.48
C SER A 128 21.33 -1.46 -7.60
N TYR A 129 21.73 -2.67 -7.22
CA TYR A 129 22.04 -3.76 -8.13
C TYR A 129 20.81 -4.21 -8.94
N LEU A 130 19.62 -3.77 -8.53
CA LEU A 130 18.40 -3.90 -9.32
C LEU A 130 18.55 -3.32 -10.74
N SER A 131 19.42 -2.32 -10.93
CA SER A 131 19.71 -1.76 -12.26
C SER A 131 20.52 -2.69 -13.17
N ASP A 132 21.24 -3.66 -12.62
CA ASP A 132 21.94 -4.70 -13.36
C ASP A 132 21.04 -5.94 -13.55
N SER A 133 20.16 -6.26 -12.60
CA SER A 133 19.27 -7.43 -12.69
C SER A 133 17.97 -7.15 -13.46
N ILE A 134 17.39 -5.96 -13.36
CA ILE A 134 16.19 -5.52 -14.07
C ILE A 134 16.57 -4.42 -15.06
N ILE A 135 17.22 -4.81 -16.16
CA ILE A 135 17.77 -3.84 -17.13
C ILE A 135 16.65 -3.03 -17.79
N ASN A 136 16.89 -1.72 -17.95
CA ASN A 136 16.04 -0.73 -18.64
C ASN A 136 14.71 -0.39 -17.96
N ALA A 137 14.64 -0.37 -16.62
CA ALA A 137 13.49 0.22 -15.93
C ALA A 137 13.43 1.75 -16.13
N SER A 138 12.26 2.28 -16.52
CA SER A 138 12.02 3.69 -16.82
C SER A 138 11.49 4.45 -15.60
N LEU A 139 12.38 4.80 -14.67
CA LEU A 139 12.04 5.37 -13.37
C LEU A 139 12.25 6.90 -13.25
N SER A 140 12.21 7.63 -14.38
CA SER A 140 12.22 9.10 -14.37
C SER A 140 10.88 9.68 -13.91
N PRO A 141 10.82 10.90 -13.37
CA PRO A 141 9.53 11.48 -12.94
C PRO A 141 8.49 11.52 -14.06
N LYS A 142 8.91 11.81 -15.30
CA LYS A 142 8.03 11.87 -16.47
C LYS A 142 7.49 10.49 -16.85
N SER A 143 8.35 9.47 -16.90
CA SER A 143 7.93 8.11 -17.24
C SER A 143 7.06 7.50 -16.14
N VAL A 144 7.38 7.76 -14.87
CA VAL A 144 6.59 7.27 -13.73
C VAL A 144 5.22 7.94 -13.69
N ALA A 145 5.12 9.25 -13.94
CA ALA A 145 3.81 9.91 -14.05
C ALA A 145 2.94 9.27 -15.14
N LYS A 146 3.52 9.01 -16.32
CA LYS A 146 2.82 8.30 -17.41
C LYS A 146 2.42 6.88 -17.00
N LEU A 147 3.31 6.14 -16.35
CA LEU A 147 3.04 4.80 -15.86
C LEU A 147 1.84 4.78 -14.92
N LEU A 148 1.79 5.69 -13.93
CA LEU A 148 0.68 5.76 -12.98
C LEU A 148 -0.65 6.03 -13.69
N TYR A 149 -0.68 6.97 -14.63
CA TYR A 149 -1.86 7.24 -15.45
C TYR A 149 -2.29 6.02 -16.26
N ASP A 150 -1.35 5.38 -16.95
CA ASP A 150 -1.62 4.22 -17.82
C ASP A 150 -2.11 3.01 -17.02
N LEU A 151 -1.60 2.81 -15.80
CA LEU A 151 -2.03 1.76 -14.88
C LEU A 151 -3.46 2.00 -14.42
N GLY A 152 -3.75 3.17 -13.84
CA GLY A 152 -5.06 3.45 -13.28
C GLY A 152 -6.15 3.70 -14.32
N SER A 153 -5.78 4.01 -15.56
CA SER A 153 -6.72 4.01 -16.69
C SER A 153 -7.22 2.62 -17.06
N LYS A 154 -6.56 1.54 -16.59
CA LYS A 154 -6.85 0.15 -16.97
C LYS A 154 -7.30 -0.67 -15.75
N ARG A 155 -8.43 -0.30 -15.15
CA ARG A 155 -8.99 -0.99 -13.96
C ARG A 155 -9.11 -2.49 -14.14
N GLU A 156 -9.53 -2.98 -15.31
CA GLU A 156 -9.63 -4.43 -15.59
C GLU A 156 -8.30 -5.18 -15.37
N LYS A 157 -7.16 -4.58 -15.75
CA LYS A 157 -5.86 -5.21 -15.49
C LYS A 157 -5.53 -5.24 -14.00
N ILE A 158 -5.86 -4.17 -13.28
CA ILE A 158 -5.70 -4.10 -11.82
C ILE A 158 -6.56 -5.16 -11.15
N THR A 159 -7.85 -5.27 -11.50
CA THR A 159 -8.74 -6.27 -10.91
C THR A 159 -8.31 -7.69 -11.24
N ASN A 160 -7.85 -7.95 -12.46
CA ASN A 160 -7.25 -9.24 -12.83
C ASN A 160 -6.02 -9.56 -11.97
N PHE A 161 -5.17 -8.58 -11.65
CA PHE A 161 -4.07 -8.78 -10.69
C PHE A 161 -4.59 -9.10 -9.29
N LEU A 162 -5.49 -8.26 -8.76
CA LEU A 162 -5.99 -8.39 -7.39
C LEU A 162 -6.69 -9.74 -7.17
N LYS A 163 -7.47 -10.21 -8.15
CA LYS A 163 -8.15 -11.52 -8.10
C LYS A 163 -7.21 -12.71 -7.89
N HIS A 164 -5.94 -12.61 -8.27
CA HIS A 164 -4.97 -13.68 -7.98
C HIS A 164 -4.70 -13.85 -6.46
N PHE A 165 -4.94 -12.81 -5.67
CA PHE A 165 -4.74 -12.81 -4.21
C PHE A 165 -6.04 -13.00 -3.43
N VAL A 166 -7.17 -13.09 -4.13
CA VAL A 166 -8.46 -13.52 -3.58
C VAL A 166 -8.47 -15.05 -3.50
N GLN A 167 -7.69 -15.58 -2.56
CA GLN A 167 -7.58 -17.02 -2.28
C GLN A 167 -8.07 -17.31 -0.86
N GLY A 168 -8.80 -18.41 -0.69
CA GLY A 168 -9.42 -18.81 0.56
C GLY A 168 -10.94 -18.86 0.49
N GLY A 169 -11.56 -19.23 1.62
CA GLY A 169 -13.00 -19.31 1.80
C GLY A 169 -13.56 -18.24 2.74
N LYS A 170 -12.71 -17.59 3.57
CA LYS A 170 -13.12 -16.56 4.53
C LYS A 170 -12.44 -15.22 4.23
N PHE A 171 -13.26 -14.25 3.79
CA PHE A 171 -12.82 -12.88 3.56
C PHE A 171 -13.54 -11.94 4.50
N VAL A 172 -12.78 -10.99 5.03
CA VAL A 172 -13.34 -9.85 5.75
C VAL A 172 -13.20 -8.62 4.89
N VAL A 173 -14.32 -7.92 4.75
CA VAL A 173 -14.36 -6.58 4.19
C VAL A 173 -14.54 -5.60 5.34
N ILE A 174 -13.75 -4.53 5.39
CA ILE A 174 -14.02 -3.42 6.31
C ILE A 174 -14.22 -2.15 5.53
N ASP A 175 -15.16 -1.37 6.05
CA ASP A 175 -15.52 -0.07 5.53
C ASP A 175 -14.32 0.88 5.53
N GLY A 176 -14.19 1.63 4.43
CA GLY A 176 -12.91 2.12 3.97
C GLY A 176 -12.23 3.14 4.88
N THR A 177 -10.90 3.20 4.81
CA THR A 177 -10.12 4.24 5.47
C THR A 177 -10.06 5.50 4.61
N HIS A 178 -10.10 6.68 5.23
CA HIS A 178 -10.05 7.96 4.51
C HIS A 178 -8.61 8.32 4.11
N ILE A 179 -8.41 8.69 2.86
CA ILE A 179 -7.16 9.27 2.35
C ILE A 179 -7.48 10.72 2.02
N VAL A 180 -6.90 11.64 2.80
CA VAL A 180 -7.10 13.07 2.59
C VAL A 180 -6.33 13.52 1.35
N SER A 181 -6.98 14.27 0.47
CA SER A 181 -6.38 14.86 -0.72
C SER A 181 -6.93 16.25 -0.94
N SER A 182 -6.09 17.28 -0.83
CA SER A 182 -6.47 18.68 -1.14
C SER A 182 -6.27 19.05 -2.62
N SER A 183 -6.04 18.06 -3.50
CA SER A 183 -5.79 18.32 -4.91
C SER A 183 -7.10 18.53 -5.69
N GLU A 184 -7.25 19.69 -6.32
CA GLU A 184 -8.45 20.08 -7.08
C GLU A 184 -8.77 19.15 -8.26
N GLY A 185 -7.76 18.50 -8.88
CA GLY A 185 -7.98 17.60 -10.02
C GLY A 185 -8.32 16.15 -9.67
N VAL A 186 -8.48 15.83 -8.37
CA VAL A 186 -8.89 14.49 -7.91
C VAL A 186 -10.39 14.56 -7.63
N ASP A 187 -11.21 14.34 -8.66
CA ASP A 187 -12.68 14.44 -8.58
C ASP A 187 -13.28 13.52 -7.50
N SER A 188 -12.62 12.38 -7.24
CA SER A 188 -13.02 11.45 -6.19
C SER A 188 -12.78 11.96 -4.76
N ALA A 189 -11.96 13.02 -4.59
CA ALA A 189 -11.72 13.67 -3.30
C ALA A 189 -12.86 14.64 -3.00
N VAL A 190 -13.93 14.12 -2.42
CA VAL A 190 -15.13 14.89 -2.05
C VAL A 190 -15.08 15.20 -0.56
N PRO A 191 -15.57 16.37 -0.09
CA PRO A 191 -15.66 16.67 1.34
C PRO A 191 -16.36 15.53 2.09
N GLY A 192 -15.63 14.89 3.02
CA GLY A 192 -16.14 13.87 3.91
C GLY A 192 -16.07 14.35 5.36
N TYR A 193 -17.02 13.96 6.21
CA TYR A 193 -16.97 14.32 7.62
C TYR A 193 -16.13 13.30 8.40
N ASN A 194 -15.10 13.76 9.13
CA ASN A 194 -14.48 12.94 10.16
C ASN A 194 -15.19 13.14 11.51
N SER A 195 -14.84 12.35 12.53
CA SER A 195 -15.46 12.43 13.87
C SER A 195 -15.28 13.80 14.57
N LYS A 196 -14.52 14.73 14.00
CA LYS A 196 -14.29 16.10 14.47
C LYS A 196 -14.98 17.16 13.58
N MET A 197 -15.87 16.76 12.67
CA MET A 197 -16.58 17.66 11.74
C MET A 197 -15.63 18.47 10.83
N VAL A 198 -14.44 17.93 10.52
CA VAL A 198 -13.54 18.54 9.54
C VAL A 198 -13.87 17.97 8.16
N PHE A 199 -14.19 18.85 7.22
CA PHE A 199 -14.67 18.54 5.86
C PHE A 199 -13.52 18.49 4.83
N ASP A 200 -12.41 17.87 5.19
CA ASP A 200 -11.30 17.74 4.24
C ASP A 200 -11.76 16.89 3.04
N PRO A 201 -11.40 17.25 1.79
CA PRO A 201 -11.69 16.41 0.65
C PRO A 201 -10.96 15.07 0.79
N GLN A 202 -11.72 13.99 0.67
CA GLN A 202 -11.28 12.65 1.03
C GLN A 202 -11.64 11.65 -0.03
N ILE A 203 -10.71 10.74 -0.28
CA ILE A 203 -10.91 9.53 -1.05
C ILE A 203 -11.08 8.37 -0.06
N ARG A 204 -11.98 7.45 -0.35
CA ARG A 204 -12.19 6.29 0.50
C ARG A 204 -11.49 5.07 -0.08
N LEU A 205 -10.63 4.43 0.71
CA LEU A 205 -9.96 3.19 0.34
C LEU A 205 -10.65 2.02 1.05
N MET A 206 -11.36 1.20 0.29
CA MET A 206 -11.82 -0.11 0.76
C MET A 206 -10.73 -1.14 0.59
N LEU A 207 -10.52 -1.96 1.63
CA LEU A 207 -9.62 -3.11 1.61
C LEU A 207 -10.38 -4.38 1.96
N ILE A 208 -10.10 -5.45 1.22
CA ILE A 208 -10.54 -6.80 1.55
C ILE A 208 -9.32 -7.58 2.02
N HIS A 209 -9.48 -8.31 3.12
CA HIS A 209 -8.43 -9.14 3.70
C HIS A 209 -8.87 -10.60 3.75
N SER A 210 -7.95 -11.48 3.38
CA SER A 210 -8.14 -12.92 3.51
C SER A 210 -7.73 -13.32 4.92
N LEU A 211 -8.65 -13.88 5.71
CA LEU A 211 -8.35 -14.40 7.04
C LEU A 211 -7.60 -15.73 6.97
N ASP A 212 -7.80 -16.49 5.90
CA ASP A 212 -7.11 -17.78 5.72
C ASP A 212 -5.62 -17.58 5.44
N ASN A 213 -5.28 -16.51 4.70
CA ASN A 213 -3.91 -16.21 4.30
C ASN A 213 -3.26 -15.09 5.14
N HIS A 214 -4.01 -14.44 6.04
CA HIS A 214 -3.60 -13.28 6.84
C HIS A 214 -2.92 -12.18 5.97
N MET A 215 -3.50 -11.90 4.81
CA MET A 215 -2.94 -10.98 3.82
C MET A 215 -4.02 -10.13 3.14
N PRO A 216 -3.74 -8.85 2.80
CA PRO A 216 -4.60 -8.05 1.95
C PRO A 216 -4.82 -8.73 0.59
N ALA A 217 -6.07 -8.84 0.17
CA ALA A 217 -6.46 -9.54 -1.05
C ALA A 217 -6.92 -8.58 -2.16
N TYR A 218 -7.58 -7.49 -1.79
CA TYR A 218 -8.20 -6.60 -2.77
C TYR A 218 -8.26 -5.16 -2.26
N PHE A 219 -8.27 -4.18 -3.18
CA PHE A 219 -8.59 -2.81 -2.86
C PHE A 219 -9.53 -2.18 -3.89
N ARG A 220 -10.29 -1.18 -3.43
CA ARG A 220 -11.08 -0.31 -4.30
C ARG A 220 -11.07 1.11 -3.77
N ILE A 221 -10.84 2.06 -4.67
CA ILE A 221 -11.02 3.48 -4.40
C ILE A 221 -12.48 3.85 -4.63
N LEU A 222 -13.06 4.59 -3.69
CA LEU A 222 -14.39 5.15 -3.79
C LEU A 222 -14.37 6.67 -3.52
N PRO A 223 -15.28 7.43 -4.14
CA PRO A 223 -15.58 8.80 -3.71
C PRO A 223 -15.85 8.91 -2.21
N GLY A 224 -15.35 9.98 -1.57
CA GLY A 224 -15.42 10.17 -0.12
C GLY A 224 -16.83 10.17 0.49
N SER A 225 -17.85 10.50 -0.29
CA SER A 225 -19.26 10.54 0.13
C SER A 225 -19.96 9.18 0.16
N LEU A 226 -19.38 8.14 -0.46
CA LEU A 226 -20.02 6.82 -0.55
C LEU A 226 -19.78 6.01 0.73
N THR A 227 -20.83 5.86 1.52
CA THR A 227 -20.89 5.04 2.75
C THR A 227 -21.90 3.89 2.64
N ASP A 228 -22.23 3.50 1.41
CA ASP A 228 -23.34 2.60 1.18
C ASP A 228 -22.93 1.14 1.06
N VAL A 229 -23.84 0.29 1.56
CA VAL A 229 -23.88 -1.16 1.31
C VAL A 229 -23.69 -1.52 -0.15
N SER A 230 -24.21 -0.68 -1.06
CA SER A 230 -24.05 -0.87 -2.52
C SER A 230 -22.58 -0.90 -2.95
N ALA A 231 -21.74 -0.07 -2.34
CA ALA A 231 -20.31 0.00 -2.65
C ALA A 231 -19.58 -1.25 -2.17
N VAL A 232 -19.94 -1.77 -0.99
CA VAL A 232 -19.45 -3.05 -0.46
C VAL A 232 -19.83 -4.18 -1.41
N SER A 233 -21.12 -4.33 -1.73
CA SER A 233 -21.62 -5.41 -2.57
C SER A 233 -21.00 -5.40 -3.97
N LEU A 234 -20.86 -4.22 -4.59
CA LEU A 234 -20.16 -4.09 -5.87
C LEU A 234 -18.69 -4.49 -5.78
N THR A 235 -18.02 -4.19 -4.66
CA THR A 235 -16.60 -4.54 -4.46
C THR A 235 -16.42 -6.04 -4.27
N VAL A 236 -17.29 -6.69 -3.49
CA VAL A 236 -17.32 -8.15 -3.31
C VAL A 236 -17.57 -8.85 -4.64
N LYS A 237 -18.54 -8.34 -5.42
CA LYS A 237 -18.86 -8.85 -6.76
C LYS A 237 -17.72 -8.66 -7.75
N GLU A 238 -17.09 -7.48 -7.79
CA GLU A 238 -15.93 -7.20 -8.66
C GLU A 238 -14.75 -8.11 -8.30
N ALA A 239 -14.50 -8.35 -7.02
CA ALA A 239 -13.47 -9.24 -6.52
C ALA A 239 -13.75 -10.73 -6.80
N GLY A 240 -15.00 -11.09 -7.14
CA GLY A 240 -15.40 -12.49 -7.40
C GLY A 240 -15.48 -13.34 -6.12
N ILE A 241 -15.71 -12.71 -4.97
CA ILE A 241 -15.80 -13.41 -3.69
C ILE A 241 -17.22 -13.91 -3.48
N LYS A 242 -17.37 -15.22 -3.23
CA LYS A 242 -18.67 -15.83 -2.90
C LYS A 242 -19.00 -15.75 -1.42
N ASN A 243 -17.98 -15.86 -0.56
CA ASN A 243 -18.12 -15.94 0.89
C ASN A 243 -17.39 -14.78 1.56
N ALA A 244 -17.97 -13.58 1.46
CA ALA A 244 -17.48 -12.40 2.17
C ALA A 244 -18.30 -12.19 3.45
N VAL A 245 -17.61 -11.88 4.55
CA VAL A 245 -18.23 -11.32 5.75
C VAL A 245 -17.82 -9.86 5.86
N LEU A 246 -18.78 -8.95 5.73
CA LEU A 246 -18.58 -7.55 6.03
C LEU A 246 -18.48 -7.38 7.55
N ILE A 247 -17.39 -6.79 8.03
CA ILE A 247 -17.28 -6.32 9.41
C ILE A 247 -17.35 -4.81 9.39
N GLY A 248 -18.51 -4.28 9.82
CA GLY A 248 -18.74 -2.84 9.81
C GLY A 248 -18.13 -2.13 11.02
N ASP A 249 -18.17 -0.81 10.95
CA ASP A 249 -17.93 0.05 12.11
C ASP A 249 -19.15 0.13 13.02
N LYS A 250 -18.94 0.55 14.28
CA LYS A 250 -20.00 0.79 15.29
C LYS A 250 -21.06 1.80 14.84
N GLY A 251 -20.85 2.52 13.73
CA GLY A 251 -21.80 3.44 13.11
C GLY A 251 -22.46 2.94 11.82
N PHE A 252 -22.06 1.77 11.30
CA PHE A 252 -22.54 1.25 10.02
C PHE A 252 -23.94 0.63 10.11
N TYR A 253 -24.35 0.23 11.32
CA TYR A 253 -25.68 -0.37 11.53
C TYR A 253 -26.82 0.63 11.28
N SER A 254 -27.67 0.30 10.31
CA SER A 254 -29.05 0.80 10.15
C SER A 254 -29.92 -0.37 9.66
N LYS A 255 -31.26 -0.28 9.83
CA LYS A 255 -32.17 -1.30 9.31
C LYS A 255 -32.05 -1.43 7.78
N ASP A 256 -32.01 -0.29 7.09
CA ASP A 256 -31.84 -0.23 5.63
C ASP A 256 -30.53 -0.88 5.16
N ASN A 257 -29.44 -0.69 5.91
CA ASN A 257 -28.16 -1.31 5.57
C ASN A 257 -28.21 -2.83 5.75
N VAL A 258 -28.83 -3.32 6.83
CA VAL A 258 -29.03 -4.76 7.05
C VAL A 258 -29.86 -5.37 5.94
N GLU A 259 -31.00 -4.76 5.58
CA GLU A 259 -31.84 -5.23 4.48
C GLU A 259 -31.11 -5.20 3.13
N GLY A 260 -30.29 -4.16 2.90
CA GLY A 260 -29.46 -4.04 1.70
C GLY A 260 -28.42 -5.16 1.59
N LEU A 261 -27.77 -5.51 2.70
CA LEU A 261 -26.76 -6.57 2.75
C LEU A 261 -27.39 -7.93 2.49
N GLN A 262 -28.54 -8.19 3.12
CA GLN A 262 -29.32 -9.41 2.91
C GLN A 262 -29.79 -9.56 1.46
N LYS A 263 -30.29 -8.48 0.83
CA LYS A 263 -30.70 -8.47 -0.59
C LYS A 263 -29.54 -8.76 -1.55
N GLN A 264 -28.31 -8.48 -1.15
CA GLN A 264 -27.10 -8.63 -1.97
C GLN A 264 -26.31 -9.90 -1.63
N ASP A 265 -26.83 -10.77 -0.76
CA ASP A 265 -26.18 -12.01 -0.31
C ASP A 265 -24.79 -11.77 0.31
N VAL A 266 -24.62 -10.64 1.02
CA VAL A 266 -23.39 -10.30 1.73
C VAL A 266 -23.61 -10.54 3.22
N ARG A 267 -22.93 -11.55 3.76
CA ARG A 267 -22.95 -11.83 5.20
C ARG A 267 -22.29 -10.70 5.99
N TYR A 268 -22.74 -10.46 7.21
CA TYR A 268 -22.25 -9.33 8.01
C TYR A 268 -22.12 -9.64 9.49
N ILE A 269 -21.20 -8.91 10.13
CA ILE A 269 -21.09 -8.75 11.58
C ILE A 269 -20.96 -7.25 11.83
N LEU A 270 -22.04 -6.63 12.32
CA LEU A 270 -22.08 -5.19 12.56
C LEU A 270 -22.10 -4.92 14.07
N PRO A 271 -21.04 -4.30 14.62
CA PRO A 271 -21.05 -3.83 16.00
C PRO A 271 -22.16 -2.81 16.24
N LEU A 272 -22.90 -2.99 17.34
CA LEU A 272 -23.96 -2.07 17.75
C LEU A 272 -23.42 -1.02 18.73
N LYS A 273 -23.99 0.19 18.67
CA LYS A 273 -23.79 1.20 19.73
C LYS A 273 -24.37 0.67 21.05
N ARG A 274 -23.73 0.97 22.18
CA ARG A 274 -24.15 0.42 23.49
C ARG A 274 -25.57 0.83 23.90
N ASN A 275 -26.05 1.98 23.45
CA ASN A 275 -27.41 2.48 23.70
C ASN A 275 -28.43 1.99 22.66
N ASN A 276 -28.09 1.01 21.84
CA ASN A 276 -29.01 0.48 20.83
C ASN A 276 -30.11 -0.35 21.51
N VAL A 277 -31.37 -0.04 21.18
CA VAL A 277 -32.59 -0.69 21.74
C VAL A 277 -32.67 -2.20 21.47
N LEU A 278 -31.89 -2.72 20.52
CA LEU A 278 -31.82 -4.16 20.28
C LEU A 278 -31.06 -4.91 21.39
N ILE A 279 -30.26 -4.21 22.21
CA ILE A 279 -29.46 -4.83 23.26
C ILE A 279 -30.25 -4.84 24.57
N ASP A 280 -30.55 -6.04 25.07
CA ASP A 280 -31.03 -6.26 26.43
C ASP A 280 -29.86 -6.51 27.41
N TYR A 281 -29.68 -5.61 28.37
CA TYR A 281 -28.62 -5.73 29.39
C TYR A 281 -29.07 -6.43 30.67
N SER A 282 -30.35 -6.77 30.84
CA SER A 282 -30.86 -7.41 32.06
C SER A 282 -30.07 -8.67 32.47
N PRO A 283 -29.61 -9.55 31.56
CA PRO A 283 -28.75 -10.69 31.92
C PRO A 283 -27.39 -10.32 32.50
N PHE A 284 -26.91 -9.08 32.27
CA PHE A 284 -25.59 -8.61 32.67
C PHE A 284 -25.59 -7.76 33.95
N GLU A 285 -26.75 -7.21 34.34
CA GLU A 285 -26.89 -6.29 35.50
C GLU A 285 -26.43 -6.91 36.82
N SER A 286 -26.84 -8.16 37.09
CA SER A 286 -26.55 -8.84 38.36
C SER A 286 -25.11 -9.37 38.46
N GLY A 287 -24.35 -9.40 37.35
CA GLY A 287 -23.06 -10.09 37.26
C GLY A 287 -23.15 -11.63 37.38
N ASN A 288 -24.36 -12.18 37.51
CA ASN A 288 -24.56 -13.62 37.64
C ASN A 288 -24.44 -14.32 36.28
N LYS A 289 -23.28 -14.93 36.06
CA LYS A 289 -22.94 -15.66 34.82
C LYS A 289 -23.88 -16.83 34.48
N LYS A 290 -24.70 -17.30 35.43
CA LYS A 290 -25.75 -18.31 35.15
C LYS A 290 -26.86 -17.81 34.23
N LEU A 291 -27.05 -16.49 34.14
CA LEU A 291 -28.02 -15.87 33.23
C LEU A 291 -27.49 -15.81 31.79
N LEU A 292 -26.20 -16.08 31.58
CA LEU A 292 -25.57 -16.10 30.27
C LEU A 292 -25.67 -17.51 29.67
N GLN A 293 -25.68 -17.60 28.34
CA GLN A 293 -25.92 -18.86 27.64
C GLN A 293 -24.69 -19.76 27.53
N GLY A 294 -23.49 -19.20 27.68
CA GLY A 294 -22.26 -19.96 27.62
C GLY A 294 -21.01 -19.10 27.58
N TYR A 295 -19.88 -19.77 27.37
CA TYR A 295 -18.57 -19.15 27.23
C TYR A 295 -17.68 -19.92 26.25
N PHE A 296 -16.61 -19.28 25.82
CA PHE A 296 -15.50 -19.89 25.09
C PHE A 296 -14.18 -19.23 25.49
N LEU A 297 -13.06 -19.85 25.16
CA LEU A 297 -11.74 -19.28 25.39
C LEU A 297 -11.22 -18.62 24.11
N PHE A 298 -10.90 -17.34 24.19
CA PHE A 298 -10.26 -16.60 23.09
C PHE A 298 -8.94 -16.01 23.58
N GLN A 299 -7.82 -16.44 23.00
CA GLN A 299 -6.46 -15.98 23.39
C GLN A 299 -6.22 -16.06 24.91
N LYS A 300 -6.59 -17.19 25.53
CA LYS A 300 -6.51 -17.43 27.00
C LYS A 300 -7.40 -16.50 27.86
N ARG A 301 -8.37 -15.80 27.26
CA ARG A 301 -9.40 -15.03 27.96
C ARG A 301 -10.73 -15.77 27.88
N THR A 302 -11.47 -15.81 28.98
CA THR A 302 -12.84 -16.33 28.98
C THR A 302 -13.78 -15.25 28.44
N ILE A 303 -14.48 -15.57 27.35
CA ILE A 303 -15.48 -14.71 26.75
C ILE A 303 -16.85 -15.35 26.98
N TRP A 304 -17.71 -14.65 27.72
CA TRP A 304 -19.09 -15.06 27.91
C TRP A 304 -19.96 -14.51 26.78
N TYR A 305 -21.08 -15.16 26.48
CA TYR A 305 -22.00 -14.65 25.49
C TYR A 305 -23.47 -14.85 25.87
N TYR A 306 -24.30 -13.99 25.29
CA TYR A 306 -25.76 -14.06 25.35
C TYR A 306 -26.33 -13.74 23.97
N LYS A 307 -27.13 -14.65 23.42
CA LYS A 307 -27.91 -14.41 22.19
C LYS A 307 -29.28 -13.89 22.58
N HIS A 308 -29.65 -12.74 22.04
CA HIS A 308 -30.91 -12.08 22.36
C HIS A 308 -32.06 -12.79 21.66
N GLU A 309 -33.08 -13.21 22.42
CA GLU A 309 -34.22 -13.92 21.85
C GLU A 309 -34.99 -13.03 20.85
N GLY A 310 -35.40 -13.62 19.72
CA GLY A 310 -36.13 -12.93 18.65
C GLY A 310 -35.31 -11.86 17.90
N LYS A 311 -34.00 -11.77 18.14
CA LYS A 311 -33.11 -10.80 17.48
C LYS A 311 -31.86 -11.52 16.96
N ASP A 312 -31.34 -11.08 15.81
CA ASP A 312 -30.06 -11.55 15.27
C ASP A 312 -28.85 -10.93 16.01
N VAL A 313 -28.96 -10.74 17.33
CA VAL A 313 -27.99 -10.01 18.16
C VAL A 313 -27.31 -10.95 19.14
N ILE A 314 -25.99 -10.82 19.25
CA ILE A 314 -25.16 -11.52 20.23
C ILE A 314 -24.37 -10.47 21.03
N THR A 315 -24.44 -10.55 22.35
CA THR A 315 -23.60 -9.77 23.26
C THR A 315 -22.53 -10.65 23.85
N PHE A 316 -21.28 -10.21 23.70
CA PHE A 316 -20.11 -10.84 24.31
C PHE A 316 -19.66 -10.03 25.51
N LEU A 317 -19.27 -10.70 26.59
CA LEU A 317 -18.68 -10.09 27.78
C LEU A 317 -17.24 -10.60 27.96
N ASP A 318 -16.30 -9.65 28.02
CA ASP A 318 -14.90 -9.89 28.35
C ASP A 318 -14.61 -9.23 29.70
N ASP A 319 -14.48 -10.05 30.76
CA ASP A 319 -14.29 -9.58 32.13
C ASP A 319 -13.03 -8.72 32.28
N LYS A 320 -11.97 -9.02 31.53
CA LYS A 320 -10.74 -8.22 31.57
C LYS A 320 -10.95 -6.86 30.88
N LEU A 321 -11.70 -6.82 29.78
CA LEU A 321 -12.08 -5.55 29.15
C LEU A 321 -12.98 -4.73 30.09
N LYS A 322 -13.87 -5.37 30.85
CA LYS A 322 -14.71 -4.72 31.85
C LYS A 322 -13.85 -3.98 32.88
N VAL A 323 -12.88 -4.67 33.48
CA VAL A 323 -11.97 -4.08 34.46
C VAL A 323 -11.17 -2.91 33.86
N ASP A 324 -10.62 -3.06 32.66
CA ASP A 324 -9.86 -2.02 31.99
C ASP A 324 -10.73 -0.76 31.72
N GLU A 325 -11.99 -0.96 31.31
CA GLU A 325 -12.96 0.12 31.08
C GLU A 325 -13.38 0.80 32.38
N GLU A 326 -13.64 0.04 33.44
CA GLU A 326 -14.00 0.57 34.77
C GLU A 326 -12.86 1.46 35.31
N GLN A 327 -11.62 0.97 35.29
CA GLN A 327 -10.45 1.75 35.74
C GLN A 327 -10.28 3.04 34.92
N SER A 328 -10.43 2.95 33.60
CA SER A 328 -10.35 4.11 32.71
C SER A 328 -11.45 5.13 33.02
N PHE A 329 -12.66 4.67 33.34
CA PHE A 329 -13.79 5.53 33.68
C PHE A 329 -13.58 6.24 35.03
N ILE A 330 -13.12 5.50 36.04
CA ILE A 330 -12.81 6.05 37.37
C ILE A 330 -11.71 7.11 37.25
N HIS A 331 -10.67 6.88 36.44
CA HIS A 331 -9.65 7.89 36.18
C HIS A 331 -10.22 9.17 35.53
N LEU A 332 -11.23 9.06 34.66
CA LEU A 332 -11.91 10.23 34.10
C LEU A 332 -12.74 11.00 35.14
N ILE A 333 -13.29 10.31 36.13
CA ILE A 333 -13.99 10.93 37.28
C ILE A 333 -12.99 11.70 38.15
N GLU A 334 -11.85 11.09 38.49
CA GLU A 334 -10.74 11.74 39.20
C GLU A 334 -10.28 13.02 38.46
N CYS A 335 -10.21 12.95 37.13
CA CYS A 335 -9.89 14.08 36.26
C CYS A 335 -11.04 15.09 36.09
N LYS A 336 -12.17 14.94 36.78
CA LYS A 336 -13.38 15.77 36.70
C LYS A 336 -13.98 15.89 35.29
N LYS A 337 -13.79 14.86 34.45
CA LYS A 337 -14.35 14.79 33.09
C LYS A 337 -15.66 13.99 33.01
N ARG A 338 -15.99 13.23 34.06
CA ARG A 338 -17.16 12.35 34.21
C ARG A 338 -17.63 12.35 35.66
N THR A 339 -18.85 11.86 35.89
CA THR A 339 -19.44 11.73 37.23
C THR A 339 -19.61 10.27 37.65
N MET A 340 -19.91 10.03 38.92
CA MET A 340 -20.19 8.68 39.40
C MET A 340 -21.56 8.18 38.94
N GLU A 341 -22.52 9.07 38.76
CA GLU A 341 -23.83 8.76 38.17
C GLU A 341 -23.67 8.23 36.75
N ASP A 342 -22.84 8.89 35.92
CA ASP A 342 -22.51 8.43 34.57
C ASP A 342 -21.90 7.01 34.59
N PHE A 343 -21.15 6.67 35.63
CA PHE A 343 -20.55 5.33 35.79
C PHE A 343 -21.64 4.30 36.05
N TYR A 344 -22.52 4.54 37.03
CA TYR A 344 -23.59 3.61 37.37
C TYR A 344 -24.57 3.37 36.22
N GLU A 345 -24.86 4.40 35.42
CA GLU A 345 -25.68 4.24 34.21
C GLU A 345 -25.03 3.34 33.15
N LYS A 346 -23.69 3.32 33.07
CA LYS A 346 -22.95 2.65 32.00
C LYS A 346 -22.32 1.33 32.41
N GLN A 347 -22.22 1.05 33.72
CA GLN A 347 -21.50 -0.09 34.28
C GLN A 347 -21.98 -1.44 33.69
N CYS A 348 -23.29 -1.59 33.45
CA CYS A 348 -23.87 -2.83 32.93
C CYS A 348 -23.40 -3.14 31.50
N GLY A 349 -23.05 -2.11 30.73
CA GLY A 349 -22.49 -2.26 29.40
C GLY A 349 -20.97 -2.39 29.36
N MET A 350 -20.26 -2.21 30.49
CA MET A 350 -18.80 -2.26 30.51
C MET A 350 -18.27 -3.67 30.22
N GLY A 351 -17.22 -3.76 29.41
CA GLY A 351 -16.67 -5.02 28.92
C GLY A 351 -17.54 -5.77 27.91
N THR A 352 -18.68 -5.19 27.51
CA THR A 352 -19.56 -5.82 26.52
C THR A 352 -19.28 -5.35 25.10
N ILE A 353 -19.46 -6.27 24.15
CA ILE A 353 -19.45 -6.03 22.71
C ILE A 353 -20.68 -6.71 22.12
N SER A 354 -21.65 -5.93 21.67
CA SER A 354 -22.86 -6.43 21.01
C SER A 354 -22.73 -6.30 19.50
N VAL A 355 -23.10 -7.35 18.77
CA VAL A 355 -23.12 -7.38 17.30
C VAL A 355 -24.45 -7.88 16.80
N ILE A 356 -24.90 -7.34 15.66
CA ILE A 356 -25.96 -7.94 14.85
C ILE A 356 -25.32 -8.69 13.69
N THR A 357 -25.80 -9.89 13.39
CA THR A 357 -25.19 -10.75 12.36
C THR A 357 -26.16 -11.77 11.79
N ASP A 358 -26.10 -11.99 10.48
CA ASP A 358 -26.78 -13.08 9.79
C ASP A 358 -25.94 -14.36 9.69
N CYS A 359 -24.70 -14.33 10.20
CA CYS A 359 -23.78 -15.46 10.14
C CYS A 359 -24.27 -16.60 11.03
N LYS A 360 -24.26 -17.83 10.48
CA LYS A 360 -24.69 -19.06 11.17
C LYS A 360 -23.54 -19.80 11.89
N GLU A 361 -22.41 -19.13 12.11
CA GLU A 361 -21.27 -19.70 12.84
C GLU A 361 -21.53 -19.79 14.36
N SER A 362 -20.70 -20.50 15.10
CA SER A 362 -20.75 -20.53 16.57
C SER A 362 -20.48 -19.13 17.15
N SER A 363 -20.88 -18.87 18.40
CA SER A 363 -20.55 -17.61 19.09
C SER A 363 -19.04 -17.34 19.11
N GLU A 364 -18.23 -18.39 19.28
CA GLU A 364 -16.77 -18.32 19.17
C GLU A 364 -16.32 -17.93 17.76
N GLY A 365 -16.88 -18.55 16.72
CA GLY A 365 -16.57 -18.22 15.32
C GLY A 365 -16.91 -16.78 14.95
N ILE A 366 -18.09 -16.30 15.36
CA ILE A 366 -18.53 -14.91 15.16
C ILE A 366 -17.60 -13.94 15.87
N TYR A 367 -17.21 -14.24 17.12
CA TYR A 367 -16.26 -13.41 17.86
C TYR A 367 -14.87 -13.43 17.23
N GLY A 368 -14.40 -14.59 16.75
CA GLY A 368 -13.14 -14.73 16.03
C GLY A 368 -13.11 -13.89 14.75
N LEU A 369 -14.16 -13.96 13.93
CA LEU A 369 -14.33 -13.11 12.76
C LEU A 369 -14.32 -11.63 13.15
N LEU A 370 -15.12 -11.24 14.14
CA LEU A 370 -15.16 -9.87 14.67
C LEU A 370 -13.77 -9.37 15.08
N LYS A 371 -12.94 -10.22 15.71
CA LYS A 371 -11.56 -9.87 16.07
C LYS A 371 -10.60 -9.86 14.89
N GLY A 372 -10.90 -10.57 13.81
CA GLY A 372 -10.19 -10.47 12.53
C GLY A 372 -10.17 -9.05 11.95
N ARG A 373 -11.09 -8.16 12.38
CA ARG A 373 -11.03 -6.73 12.05
C ARG A 373 -9.70 -6.07 12.41
N LEU A 374 -9.06 -6.52 13.49
CA LEU A 374 -7.77 -5.99 13.91
C LEU A 374 -6.69 -6.19 12.84
N GLU A 375 -6.76 -7.26 12.03
CA GLU A 375 -5.80 -7.52 10.96
C GLU A 375 -5.92 -6.49 9.82
N ILE A 376 -7.15 -6.05 9.52
CA ILE A 376 -7.38 -5.00 8.52
C ILE A 376 -6.98 -3.64 9.05
N GLU A 377 -7.29 -3.32 10.31
CA GLU A 377 -6.79 -2.10 10.95
C GLU A 377 -5.25 -2.06 10.94
N ALA A 378 -4.60 -3.20 11.20
CA ALA A 378 -3.17 -3.33 11.06
C ALA A 378 -2.72 -3.11 9.60
N ALA A 379 -3.41 -3.67 8.61
CA ALA A 379 -3.08 -3.47 7.19
C ALA A 379 -3.20 -2.00 6.77
N ILE A 380 -4.27 -1.32 7.21
CA ILE A 380 -4.48 0.10 7.00
C ILE A 380 -3.36 0.91 7.67
N ASN A 381 -2.98 0.54 8.89
CA ASN A 381 -1.90 1.19 9.63
C ASN A 381 -0.55 1.00 8.91
N VAL A 382 -0.25 -0.20 8.41
CA VAL A 382 0.94 -0.45 7.58
C VAL A 382 0.91 0.42 6.33
N PHE A 383 -0.24 0.46 5.63
CA PHE A 383 -0.40 1.24 4.41
C PHE A 383 -0.17 2.74 4.62
N LYS A 384 -0.77 3.31 5.67
CA LYS A 384 -0.67 4.75 5.98
C LYS A 384 0.62 5.14 6.69
N ASN A 385 1.02 4.41 7.72
CA ASN A 385 2.09 4.87 8.60
C ASN A 385 3.45 4.27 8.23
N ILE A 386 3.50 2.99 7.86
CA ILE A 386 4.76 2.33 7.47
C ILE A 386 5.12 2.68 6.03
N LEU A 387 4.19 2.49 5.09
CA LEU A 387 4.43 2.78 3.68
C LEU A 387 4.25 4.27 3.36
N LYS A 388 3.46 5.03 4.14
CA LYS A 388 3.12 6.43 3.82
C LYS A 388 2.44 6.56 2.46
N ALA A 389 1.56 5.60 2.15
CA ALA A 389 0.88 5.50 0.86
C ALA A 389 -0.26 6.52 0.71
N ASP A 390 -0.79 7.06 1.81
CA ASP A 390 -1.79 8.12 1.86
C ASP A 390 -1.20 9.52 1.61
N LYS A 391 0.12 9.68 1.72
CA LYS A 391 0.82 10.94 1.43
C LYS A 391 1.08 11.08 -0.05
N THR A 392 0.03 11.39 -0.80
CA THR A 392 0.11 11.51 -2.26
C THR A 392 0.20 12.97 -2.69
N TYR A 393 1.00 13.24 -3.72
CA TYR A 393 1.02 14.52 -4.44
C TYR A 393 0.39 14.36 -5.84
N ILE A 394 -0.47 13.36 -5.98
CA ILE A 394 -1.12 12.98 -7.23
C ILE A 394 -2.31 13.90 -7.46
N ARG A 395 -2.50 14.32 -8.71
CA ARG A 395 -3.44 15.38 -9.07
C ARG A 395 -4.63 14.95 -9.90
N GLU A 396 -4.77 13.66 -10.17
CA GLU A 396 -5.83 13.12 -11.01
C GLU A 396 -6.22 11.71 -10.55
N ASP A 397 -7.50 11.35 -10.70
CA ASP A 397 -8.06 10.07 -10.23
C ASP A 397 -7.38 8.85 -10.85
N LYS A 398 -7.08 8.89 -12.16
CA LYS A 398 -6.41 7.79 -12.86
C LYS A 398 -5.02 7.54 -12.31
N SER A 399 -4.21 8.58 -12.13
CA SER A 399 -2.90 8.41 -11.49
C SER A 399 -3.01 8.01 -10.02
N MET A 400 -4.09 8.40 -9.33
CA MET A 400 -4.34 7.99 -7.94
C MET A 400 -4.57 6.48 -7.87
N GLU A 401 -5.39 5.94 -8.76
CA GLU A 401 -5.63 4.50 -8.90
C GLU A 401 -4.33 3.74 -9.17
N GLY A 402 -3.50 4.24 -10.11
CA GLY A 402 -2.17 3.68 -10.36
C GLY A 402 -1.24 3.77 -9.15
N TRP A 403 -1.29 4.86 -8.39
CA TRP A 403 -0.49 5.05 -7.18
C TRP A 403 -0.90 4.07 -6.08
N MET A 404 -2.21 3.89 -5.86
CA MET A 404 -2.72 2.90 -4.91
C MET A 404 -2.32 1.50 -5.32
N PHE A 405 -2.35 1.17 -6.61
CA PHE A 405 -1.90 -0.12 -7.12
C PHE A 405 -0.43 -0.41 -6.78
N ILE A 406 0.49 0.52 -7.04
CA ILE A 406 1.92 0.36 -6.68
C ILE A 406 2.10 0.17 -5.17
N ASN A 407 1.38 0.95 -4.35
CA ASN A 407 1.47 0.83 -2.90
C ASN A 407 0.79 -0.44 -2.38
N PHE A 408 -0.22 -0.96 -3.06
CA PHE A 408 -0.83 -2.25 -2.74
C PHE A 408 0.15 -3.40 -3.00
N ILE A 409 0.90 -3.38 -4.11
CA ILE A 409 2.00 -4.35 -4.33
C ILE A 409 3.05 -4.24 -3.22
N SER A 410 3.38 -3.02 -2.81
CA SER A 410 4.32 -2.79 -1.69
C SER A 410 3.78 -3.34 -0.36
N LEU A 411 2.46 -3.25 -0.15
CA LEU A 411 1.77 -3.83 1.01
C LEU A 411 1.83 -5.36 0.97
N LEU A 412 1.64 -5.98 -0.20
CA LEU A 412 1.82 -7.42 -0.36
C LEU A 412 3.27 -7.85 -0.04
N PHE A 413 4.28 -7.08 -0.48
CA PHE A 413 5.68 -7.35 -0.14
C PHE A 413 5.95 -7.26 1.37
N TYR A 414 5.34 -6.29 2.04
CA TYR A 414 5.38 -6.19 3.49
C TYR A 414 4.78 -7.44 4.15
N TYR A 415 3.60 -7.87 3.73
CA TYR A 415 2.90 -9.01 4.35
C TYR A 415 3.57 -10.36 4.06
N LYS A 416 4.17 -10.56 2.87
CA LYS A 416 5.02 -11.74 2.61
C LYS A 416 6.25 -11.76 3.52
N THR A 417 6.88 -10.60 3.73
CA THR A 417 8.01 -10.49 4.68
C THR A 417 7.57 -10.74 6.12
N TYR A 418 6.45 -10.15 6.54
CA TYR A 418 5.87 -10.35 7.86
C TYR A 418 5.54 -11.82 8.13
N ARG A 419 4.87 -12.48 7.19
CA ARG A 419 4.51 -13.90 7.28
C ARG A 419 5.75 -14.78 7.42
N MET A 420 6.77 -14.56 6.60
CA MET A 420 8.05 -15.28 6.71
C MET A 420 8.66 -15.13 8.12
N LEU A 421 8.63 -13.91 8.69
CA LEU A 421 9.14 -13.68 10.05
C LEU A 421 8.28 -14.37 11.12
N THR A 422 6.96 -14.44 10.93
CA THR A 422 6.06 -15.21 11.81
C THR A 422 6.41 -16.70 11.79
N GLU A 423 6.51 -17.29 10.59
CA GLU A 423 6.80 -18.71 10.39
C GLU A 423 8.16 -19.10 11.00
N LYS A 424 9.15 -18.20 10.91
CA LYS A 424 10.48 -18.37 11.50
C LYS A 424 10.59 -17.90 12.96
N LYS A 425 9.49 -17.47 13.58
CA LYS A 425 9.44 -16.96 14.97
C LYS A 425 10.41 -15.79 15.25
N MET A 426 10.66 -14.96 14.25
CA MET A 426 11.60 -13.83 14.31
C MET A 426 10.93 -12.51 14.72
N LEU A 427 9.60 -12.43 14.73
CA LEU A 427 8.86 -11.19 15.02
C LEU A 427 9.13 -10.61 16.42
N GLY A 428 9.60 -11.41 17.37
CA GLY A 428 10.01 -10.91 18.70
C GLY A 428 11.28 -10.06 18.68
N LYS A 429 12.07 -10.14 17.60
CA LYS A 429 13.38 -9.46 17.46
C LYS A 429 13.44 -8.51 16.27
N TYR A 430 12.72 -8.81 15.19
CA TYR A 430 12.79 -8.05 13.95
C TYR A 430 11.40 -7.73 13.39
N SER A 431 11.18 -6.46 13.03
CA SER A 431 10.10 -6.08 12.13
C SER A 431 10.50 -6.27 10.65
N PRO A 432 9.55 -6.27 9.70
CA PRO A 432 9.88 -6.28 8.27
C PRO A 432 10.83 -5.14 7.86
N LYS A 433 10.71 -3.95 8.46
CA LYS A 433 11.62 -2.82 8.18
C LYS A 433 13.02 -3.05 8.75
N ASP A 434 13.15 -3.71 9.90
CA ASP A 434 14.47 -4.03 10.48
C ASP A 434 15.23 -5.02 9.60
N VAL A 435 14.54 -6.03 9.06
CA VAL A 435 15.13 -6.96 8.09
C VAL A 435 15.68 -6.21 6.90
N LEU A 436 14.88 -5.35 6.27
CA LEU A 436 15.34 -4.55 5.13
C LEU A 436 16.52 -3.64 5.49
N MET A 437 16.52 -3.03 6.68
CA MET A 437 17.63 -2.21 7.16
C MET A 437 18.93 -3.02 7.33
N HIS A 438 18.84 -4.26 7.81
CA HIS A 438 20.02 -5.13 7.94
C HIS A 438 20.53 -5.60 6.57
N LEU A 439 19.62 -5.95 5.67
CA LEU A 439 19.96 -6.44 4.34
C LEU A 439 20.45 -5.33 3.40
N SER A 440 20.01 -4.09 3.59
CA SER A 440 20.45 -2.93 2.78
C SER A 440 21.91 -2.53 3.00
N ARG A 441 22.62 -3.21 3.92
CA ARG A 441 24.06 -3.03 4.19
C ARG A 441 24.94 -3.97 3.38
N ILE A 442 24.33 -4.78 2.50
CA ILE A 442 25.03 -5.73 1.64
C ILE A 442 25.10 -5.13 0.25
N TYR A 443 26.31 -4.98 -0.27
CA TYR A 443 26.57 -4.32 -1.55
C TYR A 443 27.21 -5.28 -2.55
N LYS A 444 27.03 -5.02 -3.85
CA LYS A 444 27.89 -5.54 -4.91
C LYS A 444 28.90 -4.45 -5.28
N LEU A 445 30.17 -4.84 -5.35
CA LEU A 445 31.33 -4.03 -5.73
C LEU A 445 31.80 -4.44 -7.13
N LYS A 446 32.04 -3.48 -8.02
CA LYS A 446 32.58 -3.73 -9.36
C LYS A 446 34.10 -3.68 -9.31
N ILE A 447 34.73 -4.84 -9.32
CA ILE A 447 36.20 -5.00 -9.28
C ILE A 447 36.62 -5.69 -10.57
N ASN A 448 37.54 -5.10 -11.34
CA ASN A 448 38.04 -5.65 -12.60
C ASN A 448 36.90 -6.10 -13.55
N ASN A 449 35.90 -5.24 -13.73
CA ASN A 449 34.67 -5.50 -14.52
C ASN A 449 33.77 -6.65 -14.04
N SER A 450 34.06 -7.27 -12.89
CA SER A 450 33.23 -8.31 -12.29
C SER A 450 32.56 -7.80 -11.02
N TRP A 451 31.31 -8.22 -10.78
CA TRP A 451 30.58 -7.88 -9.57
C TRP A 451 30.89 -8.89 -8.46
N VAL A 452 31.38 -8.41 -7.32
CA VAL A 452 31.72 -9.20 -6.14
C VAL A 452 30.92 -8.68 -4.95
N THR A 453 30.44 -9.57 -4.08
CA THR A 453 29.71 -9.13 -2.86
C THR A 453 30.68 -8.54 -1.85
N SER A 454 30.30 -7.42 -1.25
CA SER A 454 31.06 -6.81 -0.18
C SER A 454 31.06 -7.69 1.08
N GLU A 455 31.91 -7.34 2.03
CA GLU A 455 31.87 -7.90 3.37
C GLU A 455 30.49 -7.69 3.99
N ILE A 456 29.92 -8.76 4.56
CA ILE A 456 28.61 -8.72 5.20
C ILE A 456 28.81 -8.49 6.70
N PRO A 457 28.17 -7.48 7.34
CA PRO A 457 28.23 -7.31 8.79
C PRO A 457 27.70 -8.53 9.56
N LYS A 458 28.27 -8.83 10.74
CA LYS A 458 27.89 -10.01 11.55
C LYS A 458 26.38 -10.12 11.78
N LYS A 459 25.72 -9.05 12.24
CA LYS A 459 24.27 -9.03 12.46
C LYS A 459 23.46 -9.28 11.17
N SER A 460 23.97 -8.84 10.02
CA SER A 460 23.29 -9.10 8.75
C SER A 460 23.44 -10.56 8.32
N ARG A 461 24.56 -11.23 8.63
CA ARG A 461 24.72 -12.68 8.42
C ARG A 461 23.77 -13.50 9.28
N GLU A 462 23.65 -13.16 10.56
CA GLU A 462 22.67 -13.78 11.47
C GLU A 462 21.25 -13.68 10.89
N VAL A 463 20.86 -12.50 10.39
CA VAL A 463 19.57 -12.33 9.71
C VAL A 463 19.47 -13.19 8.46
N ILE A 464 20.50 -13.26 7.61
CA ILE A 464 20.52 -14.09 6.39
C ILE A 464 20.33 -15.58 6.72
N GLU A 465 21.06 -16.07 7.73
CA GLU A 465 20.99 -17.45 8.20
C GLU A 465 19.59 -17.78 8.75
N GLU A 466 19.02 -16.89 9.57
CA GLU A 466 17.67 -17.06 10.12
C GLU A 466 16.61 -17.04 9.01
N ILE A 467 16.67 -16.11 8.04
CA ILE A 467 15.70 -16.04 6.93
C ILE A 467 15.89 -17.17 5.89
N GLY A 468 17.07 -17.76 5.79
CA GLY A 468 17.34 -18.90 4.91
C GLY A 468 17.25 -18.59 3.41
N ILE A 469 17.51 -17.34 3.00
CA ILE A 469 17.61 -16.92 1.61
C ILE A 469 19.08 -16.71 1.27
N PRO A 470 19.64 -17.32 0.21
CA PRO A 470 21.06 -17.25 -0.10
C PRO A 470 21.43 -15.88 -0.71
N ILE A 471 21.63 -14.89 0.16
CA ILE A 471 22.08 -13.55 -0.21
C ILE A 471 23.62 -13.53 -0.22
N THR A 472 24.23 -13.98 -1.31
CA THR A 472 25.70 -14.07 -1.46
C THR A 472 26.23 -13.66 -2.82
#